data_AF-A0A3M1JL29-F1
#
_entry.id   AF-A0A3M1JL29-F1
#
_cell.length_a   1.000
_cell.length_b   1.000
_cell.length_c   1.000
_cell.angle_alpha   90.00
_cell.angle_beta   90.00
_cell.angle_gamma   90.00
#
_symmetry.space_group_name_H-M   'P 1'
#
loop_
_entity.id
_entity.type
_entity.pdbx_description
1 polymer ?
#
loop_
_entity_poly.entity_id
_entity_poly.type
_entity_poly.pdbx_seq_one_letter_code
_entity_poly.pdbx_strand_id
1 'polypeptide(L)'
;MDESRIYRVSEITDDIRELVEERWSRVRIRGECSNVTHHRSGHVYFVLKEANHELRCVLFKGYAQWLRFRLEDGLEVIVTGRITVFTQRGQLQCVVTTVEPAGQGTLFLALERLKNRLQAEGLFRNDRKRPLPPLPQRVGVLTSDTGAAIRDILQILE
;
A
#
# COMPACT_ATOMS: atom_id res chain seq x y z
N MET A 1 16.82 36.08 18.15
CA MET A 1 15.88 35.60 19.20
C MET A 1 16.37 36.16 20.50
N ASP A 2 15.47 36.74 21.29
CA ASP A 2 15.79 37.17 22.66
C ASP A 2 16.00 35.93 23.52
N GLU A 3 17.24 35.68 23.94
CA GLU A 3 17.63 34.53 24.78
C GLU A 3 16.98 34.58 26.18
N SER A 4 16.42 35.72 26.59
CA SER A 4 15.75 35.86 27.89
C SER A 4 14.29 35.38 27.89
N ARG A 5 13.68 35.16 26.71
CA ARG A 5 12.28 34.75 26.62
C ARG A 5 12.11 33.24 26.85
N ILE A 6 11.37 32.89 27.89
CA ILE A 6 10.94 31.52 28.17
C ILE A 6 9.63 31.25 27.42
N TYR A 7 9.62 30.23 26.57
CA TYR A 7 8.43 29.78 25.85
C TYR A 7 7.78 28.58 26.55
N ARG A 8 6.45 28.50 26.52
CA ARG A 8 5.74 27.27 26.87
C ARG A 8 5.90 26.23 25.75
N VAL A 9 5.87 24.95 26.11
CA VAL A 9 5.90 23.83 25.15
C VAL A 9 4.78 23.93 24.11
N SER A 10 3.59 24.39 24.54
CA SER A 10 2.46 24.61 23.63
C SER A 10 2.74 25.72 22.61
N GLU A 11 3.39 26.82 23.03
CA GLU A 11 3.71 27.93 22.11
C GLU A 11 4.61 27.44 20.98
N ILE A 12 5.65 26.66 21.30
CA ILE A 12 6.57 26.12 20.29
C ILE A 12 5.88 25.07 19.41
N THR A 13 5.11 24.15 20.00
CA THR A 13 4.49 23.08 19.20
C THR A 13 3.35 23.59 18.32
N ASP A 14 2.61 24.61 18.75
CA ASP A 14 1.57 25.26 17.95
C ASP A 14 2.20 26.08 16.81
N ASP A 15 3.29 26.81 17.07
CA ASP A 15 4.05 27.58 16.06
C ASP A 15 4.65 26.67 14.99
N ILE A 16 5.31 25.57 15.38
CA ILE A 16 5.83 24.59 14.42
C ILE A 16 4.71 23.99 13.57
N ARG A 17 3.56 23.68 14.17
CA ARG A 17 2.41 23.15 13.42
C ARG A 17 1.94 24.17 12.37
N GLU A 18 1.82 25.44 12.73
CA GLU A 18 1.38 26.50 11.82
C GLU A 18 2.33 26.65 10.63
N LEU A 19 3.64 26.76 10.90
CA LEU A 19 4.68 26.87 9.87
C LEU A 19 4.69 25.67 8.90
N VAL A 20 4.51 24.46 9.44
CA VAL A 20 4.49 23.22 8.65
C VAL A 20 3.21 23.11 7.83
N GLU A 21 2.06 23.43 8.42
CA GLU A 21 0.76 23.38 7.71
C GLU A 21 0.67 24.45 6.62
N GLU A 22 1.27 25.64 6.81
CA GLU A 22 1.35 26.68 5.80
C GLU A 22 2.18 26.20 4.59
N ARG A 23 3.38 25.69 4.85
CA ARG A 23 4.32 25.29 3.79
C ARG A 23 3.89 24.03 3.05
N TRP A 24 3.29 23.06 3.75
CA TRP A 24 2.94 21.74 3.22
C TRP A 24 1.45 21.42 3.41
N SER A 25 0.60 22.40 3.11
CA SER A 25 -0.86 22.31 3.13
C SER A 25 -1.42 21.26 2.16
N ARG A 26 -0.72 21.01 1.04
CA ARG A 26 -1.02 19.92 0.10
C ARG A 26 0.25 19.42 -0.56
N VAL A 27 0.60 18.16 -0.31
CA VAL A 27 1.81 17.51 -0.82
C VAL A 27 1.50 16.15 -1.43
N ARG A 28 2.33 15.75 -2.40
CA ARG A 28 2.38 14.38 -2.92
C ARG A 28 3.72 13.76 -2.54
N ILE A 29 3.70 12.60 -1.90
CA ILE A 29 4.90 11.95 -1.36
C ILE A 29 4.92 10.51 -1.85
N ARG A 30 6.05 10.11 -2.45
CA ARG A 30 6.31 8.72 -2.82
C ARG A 30 7.07 8.03 -1.70
N GLY A 31 6.75 6.78 -1.42
CA GLY A 31 7.51 5.97 -0.48
C GLY A 31 6.96 4.56 -0.35
N GLU A 32 7.70 3.71 0.33
CA GLU A 32 7.28 2.36 0.68
C GLU A 32 6.50 2.38 2.01
N CYS A 33 5.34 1.74 2.03
CA CYS A 33 4.56 1.56 3.25
C CYS A 33 5.24 0.57 4.21
N SER A 34 5.29 0.94 5.48
CA SER A 34 5.79 0.12 6.59
C SER A 34 4.92 0.31 7.83
N ASN A 35 4.89 -0.70 8.69
CA ASN A 35 4.12 -0.71 9.94
C ASN A 35 2.64 -0.39 9.72
N VAL A 36 2.04 -0.88 8.63
CA VAL A 36 0.64 -0.61 8.28
C VAL A 36 -0.28 -1.25 9.31
N THR A 37 -1.04 -0.42 10.01
CA THR A 37 -2.01 -0.80 11.05
C THR A 37 -3.40 -0.35 10.67
N HIS A 38 -4.30 -1.31 10.45
CA HIS A 38 -5.73 -1.07 10.24
C HIS A 38 -6.45 -1.08 11.59
N HIS A 39 -6.76 0.11 12.12
CA HIS A 39 -7.33 0.26 13.45
C HIS A 39 -8.84 -0.05 13.47
N ARG A 40 -9.37 -0.48 14.61
CA ARG A 40 -10.81 -0.81 14.79
C ARG A 40 -11.76 0.35 14.50
N SER A 41 -11.27 1.59 14.63
CA SER A 41 -12.02 2.80 14.26
C SER A 41 -12.15 3.02 12.74
N GLY A 42 -11.52 2.17 11.93
CA GLY A 42 -11.44 2.31 10.48
C GLY A 42 -10.36 3.29 10.00
N HIS A 43 -9.51 3.80 10.89
CA HIS A 43 -8.32 4.57 10.51
C HIS A 43 -7.18 3.64 10.12
N VAL A 44 -6.38 4.05 9.15
CA VAL A 44 -5.17 3.34 8.76
C VAL A 44 -3.98 4.19 9.14
N TYR A 45 -3.09 3.63 9.95
CA TYR A 45 -1.82 4.25 10.32
C TYR A 45 -0.70 3.51 9.60
N PHE A 46 0.28 4.23 9.07
CA PHE A 46 1.42 3.63 8.40
C PHE A 46 2.60 4.60 8.40
N VAL A 47 3.78 4.11 8.04
CA VAL A 47 4.99 4.90 7.84
C VAL A 47 5.34 4.83 6.36
N LEU A 48 5.63 5.97 5.76
CA LEU A 48 6.29 6.01 4.45
C LEU A 48 7.79 6.05 4.65
N LYS A 49 8.52 5.18 3.96
CA LYS A 49 9.98 5.10 4.00
C LYS A 49 10.59 5.39 2.65
N GLU A 50 11.74 6.07 2.68
CA GLU A 50 12.64 6.25 1.55
C GLU A 50 14.08 6.28 2.07
N ALA A 51 14.87 5.25 1.75
CA ALA A 51 16.24 5.08 2.26
C ALA A 51 16.32 5.24 3.79
N ASN A 52 17.00 6.29 4.27
CA ASN A 52 17.18 6.59 5.70
C ASN A 52 16.13 7.57 6.26
N HIS A 53 15.07 7.84 5.52
CA HIS A 53 14.03 8.79 5.87
C HIS A 53 12.71 8.07 6.11
N GLU A 54 11.96 8.53 7.11
CA GLU A 54 10.62 8.02 7.40
C GLU A 54 9.64 9.15 7.72
N LEU A 55 8.37 8.94 7.39
CA LEU A 55 7.28 9.87 7.66
C LEU A 55 6.03 9.11 8.11
N ARG A 56 5.56 9.42 9.32
CA ARG A 56 4.31 8.85 9.86
C ARG A 56 3.11 9.41 9.10
N CYS A 57 2.18 8.53 8.78
CA CYS A 57 1.00 8.84 8.00
C CYS A 57 -0.26 8.32 8.70
N VAL A 58 -1.33 9.10 8.61
CA VAL A 58 -2.66 8.70 9.06
C VAL A 58 -3.65 8.92 7.93
N LEU A 59 -4.42 7.87 7.62
CA LEU A 59 -5.54 7.89 6.69
C LEU A 59 -6.82 7.67 7.51
N PHE A 60 -7.58 8.74 7.70
CA PHE A 60 -8.82 8.68 8.48
C PHE A 60 -9.90 7.86 7.77
N LYS A 61 -10.84 7.31 8.56
CA LYS A 61 -11.90 6.39 8.07
C LYS A 61 -12.65 6.93 6.86
N GLY A 62 -12.97 8.23 6.88
CA GLY A 62 -13.70 8.89 5.80
C GLY A 62 -12.99 8.86 4.45
N TYR A 63 -11.65 8.82 4.44
CA TYR A 63 -10.82 8.66 3.24
C TYR A 63 -10.46 7.18 3.00
N ALA A 64 -10.17 6.42 4.06
CA ALA A 64 -9.82 5.01 3.98
C ALA A 64 -10.89 4.15 3.29
N GLN A 65 -12.18 4.46 3.51
CA GLN A 65 -13.29 3.74 2.87
C GLN A 65 -13.32 3.85 1.34
N TRP A 66 -12.66 4.85 0.76
CA TRP A 66 -12.58 5.04 -0.70
C TRP A 66 -11.37 4.36 -1.33
N LEU A 67 -10.51 3.73 -0.52
CA LEU A 67 -9.34 3.02 -1.00
C LEU A 67 -9.77 1.75 -1.76
N ARG A 68 -9.41 1.66 -3.04
CA ARG A 68 -9.78 0.54 -3.93
C ARG A 68 -8.95 -0.72 -3.73
N PHE A 69 -7.98 -0.67 -2.83
CA PHE A 69 -7.05 -1.75 -2.53
C PHE A 69 -6.74 -1.72 -1.03
N ARG A 70 -6.13 -2.79 -0.53
CA ARG A 70 -5.69 -2.84 0.86
C ARG A 70 -4.26 -2.32 0.95
N LEU A 71 -4.02 -1.36 1.84
CA LEU A 71 -2.67 -0.91 2.14
C LEU A 71 -1.95 -1.99 2.96
N GLU A 72 -0.74 -2.36 2.54
CA GLU A 72 0.08 -3.43 3.11
C GLU A 72 1.55 -2.99 3.20
N ASP A 73 2.31 -3.63 4.08
CA ASP A 73 3.75 -3.38 4.20
C ASP A 73 4.48 -3.78 2.92
N GLY A 74 5.52 -3.01 2.55
CA GLY A 74 6.29 -3.20 1.32
C GLY A 74 5.63 -2.62 0.06
N LEU A 75 4.40 -2.09 0.16
CA LEU A 75 3.75 -1.48 -0.99
C LEU A 75 4.32 -0.09 -1.26
N GLU A 76 4.85 0.11 -2.46
CA GLU A 76 5.26 1.43 -2.91
C GLU A 76 4.04 2.25 -3.35
N VAL A 77 3.86 3.42 -2.75
CA VAL A 77 2.69 4.29 -2.97
C VAL A 77 3.09 5.73 -3.18
N ILE A 78 2.19 6.49 -3.81
CA ILE A 78 2.15 7.94 -3.81
C ILE A 78 0.96 8.34 -2.97
N VAL A 79 1.19 9.05 -1.88
CA VAL A 79 0.13 9.62 -1.04
C VAL A 79 -0.08 11.08 -1.36
N THR A 80 -1.31 11.56 -1.26
CA THR A 80 -1.61 13.01 -1.24
C THR A 80 -2.20 13.38 0.11
N GLY A 81 -1.69 14.44 0.71
CA GLY A 81 -2.14 14.87 2.04
C GLY A 81 -1.55 16.21 2.45
N ARG A 82 -1.62 16.50 3.76
CA ARG A 82 -1.00 17.67 4.38
C ARG A 82 -0.07 17.25 5.51
N ILE A 83 1.04 17.96 5.69
CA ILE A 83 1.92 17.73 6.83
C ILE A 83 1.42 18.56 8.01
N THR A 84 1.39 17.96 9.19
CA THR A 84 0.95 18.59 10.45
C THR A 84 1.77 18.05 11.61
N VAL A 85 1.63 18.68 12.78
CA VAL A 85 2.21 18.21 14.04
C VAL A 85 1.09 17.82 14.98
N PHE A 86 1.14 16.58 15.48
CA PHE A 86 0.29 16.16 16.58
C PHE A 86 0.80 16.76 17.89
N THR A 87 0.30 17.96 18.22
CA THR A 87 0.83 18.81 19.29
C THR A 87 0.89 18.13 20.65
N GLN A 88 -0.07 17.25 20.98
CA GLN A 88 -0.04 16.47 22.23
C GLN A 88 1.20 15.60 22.40
N ARG A 89 1.84 15.17 21.30
CA ARG A 89 3.07 14.36 21.32
C ARG A 89 4.25 15.04 20.63
N GLY A 90 4.07 16.25 20.08
CA GLY A 90 5.08 16.95 19.28
C GLY A 90 5.54 16.15 18.04
N GLN A 91 4.70 15.27 17.48
CA GLN A 91 5.10 14.36 16.40
C GLN A 91 4.65 14.89 15.04
N LEU A 92 5.58 14.97 14.09
CA LEU A 92 5.27 15.24 12.69
C LEU A 92 4.50 14.06 12.09
N GLN A 93 3.46 14.36 11.32
CA GLN A 93 2.70 13.36 10.58
C GLN A 93 2.10 13.93 9.29
N CYS A 94 1.84 13.06 8.32
CA CYS A 94 1.04 13.36 7.14
C CYS A 94 -0.41 12.90 7.36
N VAL A 95 -1.36 13.83 7.26
CA VAL A 95 -2.78 13.50 7.17
C VAL A 95 -3.09 13.23 5.70
N VAL A 96 -3.25 11.95 5.39
CA VAL A 96 -3.43 11.45 4.02
C VAL A 96 -4.89 11.51 3.63
N THR A 97 -5.13 11.93 2.39
CA THR A 97 -6.45 12.05 1.76
C THR A 97 -6.61 11.08 0.60
N THR A 98 -5.55 10.81 -0.16
CA THR A 98 -5.54 9.81 -1.24
C THR A 98 -4.26 8.98 -1.20
N VAL A 99 -4.37 7.74 -1.65
CA VAL A 99 -3.23 6.83 -1.82
C VAL A 99 -3.37 6.15 -3.18
N GLU A 100 -2.29 6.19 -3.95
CA GLU A 100 -2.18 5.58 -5.28
C GLU A 100 -0.99 4.60 -5.25
N PRO A 101 -1.10 3.37 -5.77
CA PRO A 101 0.06 2.51 -5.92
C PRO A 101 1.06 3.15 -6.88
N ALA A 102 2.31 3.32 -6.46
CA ALA A 102 3.39 3.83 -7.32
C ALA A 102 3.81 2.78 -8.38
N GLY A 103 3.50 1.50 -8.10
CA GLY A 103 4.12 0.33 -8.72
C GLY A 103 3.26 -0.55 -9.63
N GLN A 104 2.09 -0.11 -10.13
CA GLN A 104 1.41 -0.91 -11.17
C GLN A 104 2.35 -1.22 -12.36
N GLY A 105 3.30 -0.32 -12.67
CA GLY A 105 4.33 -0.55 -13.68
C GLY A 105 5.31 -1.67 -13.33
N THR A 106 5.81 -1.77 -12.09
CA THR A 106 6.87 -2.73 -11.74
C THR A 106 6.36 -4.18 -11.72
N LEU A 107 5.18 -4.41 -11.14
CA LEU A 107 4.55 -5.73 -11.16
C LEU A 107 4.15 -6.12 -12.59
N PHE A 108 3.62 -5.16 -13.36
CA PHE A 108 3.31 -5.38 -14.78
C PHE A 108 4.56 -5.70 -15.60
N LEU A 109 5.67 -5.00 -15.38
CA LEU A 109 6.96 -5.27 -16.02
C LEU A 109 7.53 -6.63 -15.60
N ALA A 110 7.40 -7.02 -14.34
CA ALA A 110 7.79 -8.34 -13.86
C ALA A 110 6.94 -9.45 -14.51
N LEU A 111 5.63 -9.23 -14.62
CA LEU A 111 4.70 -10.13 -15.30
C LEU A 111 5.02 -10.26 -16.79
N GLU A 112 5.24 -9.15 -17.49
CA GLU A 112 5.61 -9.14 -18.91
C GLU A 112 6.97 -9.81 -19.14
N ARG A 113 7.96 -9.58 -18.28
CA ARG A 113 9.26 -10.30 -18.34
C ARG A 113 9.08 -11.81 -18.16
N LEU A 114 8.30 -12.22 -17.16
CA LEU A 114 8.01 -13.63 -16.91
C LEU A 114 7.27 -14.26 -18.10
N LYS A 115 6.23 -13.61 -18.60
CA LYS A 115 5.46 -14.06 -19.76
C LYS A 115 6.34 -14.22 -21.00
N ASN A 116 7.18 -13.22 -21.30
CA ASN A 116 8.11 -13.27 -22.43
C ASN A 116 9.13 -14.40 -22.27
N ARG A 117 9.65 -14.64 -21.07
CA ARG A 117 10.53 -15.78 -20.77
C ARG A 117 9.83 -17.13 -21.00
N LEU A 118 8.66 -17.34 -20.40
CA LEU A 118 7.89 -18.57 -20.54
C LEU A 118 7.45 -18.81 -22.01
N GLN A 119 7.19 -17.73 -22.75
CA GLN A 119 6.90 -17.79 -24.17
C GLN A 119 8.13 -18.18 -25.01
N ALA A 120 9.30 -17.65 -24.70
CA ALA A 120 10.57 -18.04 -25.32
C ALA A 120 10.95 -19.49 -25.02
N GLU A 121 10.69 -19.97 -23.79
CA GLU A 121 10.81 -21.38 -23.39
C GLU A 121 9.76 -22.29 -24.08
N GLY A 122 8.83 -21.69 -24.84
CA GLY A 122 7.84 -22.41 -25.64
C GLY A 122 6.76 -23.10 -24.80
N LEU A 123 6.51 -22.65 -23.57
CA LEU A 123 5.51 -23.24 -22.68
C LEU A 123 4.07 -22.94 -23.12
N PHE A 124 3.87 -21.89 -23.93
CA PHE A 124 2.57 -21.52 -24.48
C PHE A 124 2.31 -22.04 -25.91
N ARG A 125 3.23 -22.79 -26.51
CA ARG A 125 3.06 -23.22 -27.90
C ARG A 125 1.87 -24.20 -28.01
N ASN A 126 1.00 -23.96 -28.98
CA ASN A 126 -0.20 -24.79 -29.18
C ASN A 126 0.14 -26.21 -29.67
N ASP A 127 1.26 -26.41 -30.36
CA ASP A 127 1.76 -27.72 -30.81
C ASP A 127 2.14 -28.66 -29.65
N ARG A 128 2.43 -28.12 -28.46
CA ARG A 128 2.69 -28.90 -27.24
C ARG A 128 1.42 -29.29 -26.47
N LYS A 129 0.26 -28.71 -26.81
CA LYS A 129 -0.99 -29.04 -26.14
C LYS A 129 -1.44 -30.42 -26.58
N ARG A 130 -1.69 -31.29 -25.59
CA ARG A 130 -2.26 -32.62 -25.83
C ARG A 130 -3.78 -32.49 -25.92
N PRO A 131 -4.44 -33.22 -26.84
CA PRO A 131 -5.89 -33.27 -26.87
C PRO A 131 -6.40 -33.82 -25.53
N LEU A 132 -7.47 -33.21 -25.01
CA LEU A 132 -8.10 -33.69 -23.79
C LEU A 132 -8.77 -35.04 -24.07
N PRO A 133 -8.66 -36.03 -23.17
CA PRO A 133 -9.41 -37.26 -23.31
C PRO A 133 -10.92 -36.95 -23.21
N PRO A 134 -11.77 -37.70 -23.94
CA PRO A 134 -13.22 -37.47 -23.93
C PRO A 134 -13.84 -37.67 -22.55
N LEU A 135 -13.22 -38.50 -21.70
CA LEU A 135 -13.62 -38.70 -20.32
C LEU A 135 -12.37 -38.69 -19.40
N PRO A 136 -12.04 -37.54 -18.77
CA PRO A 136 -10.88 -37.45 -17.89
C PRO A 136 -11.12 -38.24 -16.59
N GLN A 137 -10.26 -39.23 -16.31
CA GLN A 137 -10.36 -40.05 -15.09
C GLN A 137 -9.73 -39.38 -13.86
N ARG A 138 -8.87 -38.37 -14.05
CA ARG A 138 -8.18 -37.64 -12.98
C ARG A 138 -8.08 -36.18 -13.36
N VAL A 139 -8.40 -35.30 -12.43
CA VAL A 139 -8.29 -33.85 -12.61
C VAL A 139 -7.30 -33.31 -11.57
N GLY A 140 -6.25 -32.66 -12.05
CA GLY A 140 -5.30 -31.95 -11.19
C GLY A 140 -5.71 -30.49 -11.07
N VAL A 141 -5.79 -29.99 -9.84
CA VAL A 141 -6.15 -28.59 -9.55
C VAL A 141 -4.90 -27.87 -9.07
N LEU A 142 -4.55 -26.77 -9.74
CA LEU A 142 -3.46 -25.89 -9.33
C LEU A 142 -4.05 -24.51 -9.00
N THR A 143 -4.11 -24.18 -7.72
CA THR A 143 -4.60 -22.90 -7.20
C THR A 143 -3.83 -22.55 -5.93
N SER A 144 -3.95 -21.30 -5.45
CA SER A 144 -3.51 -20.95 -4.10
C SER A 144 -4.36 -21.68 -3.05
N ASP A 145 -3.75 -21.94 -1.89
CA ASP A 145 -4.35 -22.53 -0.69
C ASP A 145 -5.63 -21.82 -0.21
N THR A 146 -5.70 -20.51 -0.44
CA THR A 146 -6.77 -19.61 -0.04
C THR A 146 -7.74 -19.25 -1.19
N GLY A 147 -7.45 -19.71 -2.41
CA GLY A 147 -8.18 -19.34 -3.62
C GLY A 147 -9.61 -19.87 -3.63
N ALA A 148 -10.57 -19.06 -4.08
CA ALA A 148 -11.98 -19.47 -4.15
C ALA A 148 -12.21 -20.74 -4.99
N ALA A 149 -11.39 -20.94 -6.02
CA ALA A 149 -11.47 -22.11 -6.92
C ALA A 149 -11.31 -23.46 -6.20
N ILE A 150 -10.58 -23.53 -5.07
CA ILE A 150 -10.48 -24.80 -4.33
C ILE A 150 -11.80 -25.15 -3.65
N ARG A 151 -12.52 -24.14 -3.14
CA ARG A 151 -13.81 -24.33 -2.46
C ARG A 151 -14.87 -24.80 -3.45
N ASP A 152 -14.90 -24.21 -4.65
CA ASP A 152 -15.86 -24.56 -5.69
C ASP A 152 -15.70 -26.02 -6.15
N ILE A 153 -14.46 -26.49 -6.28
CA ILE A 153 -14.17 -27.87 -6.70
C ILE A 153 -14.48 -28.87 -5.57
N LEU A 154 -14.11 -28.54 -4.33
CA LEU A 154 -14.43 -29.40 -3.17
C LEU A 154 -15.94 -29.55 -2.99
N GLN A 155 -16.71 -28.47 -3.17
CA GLN A 155 -18.17 -28.50 -3.04
C GLN A 155 -18.86 -29.40 -4.08
N ILE A 156 -18.27 -29.60 -5.27
CA ILE A 156 -18.84 -30.46 -6.31
C ILE A 156 -18.47 -31.94 -6.10
N LEU A 157 -17.39 -32.20 -5.35
CA LEU A 157 -16.89 -33.56 -5.06
C LEU A 157 -17.47 -34.17 -3.77
N GLU A 158 -18.06 -33.35 -2.89
CA GLU A 158 -18.83 -33.74 -1.70
C GLU A 158 -20.32 -33.93 -2.01
#